data_AF-A0A1X0NQR5-F1
#
_entry.id   AF-A0A1X0NQR5-F1
#
_cell.length_a   1.000
_cell.length_b   1.000
_cell.length_c   1.000
_cell.angle_alpha   90.00
_cell.angle_beta   90.00
_cell.angle_gamma   90.00
#
_symmetry.space_group_name_H-M   'P 1'
#
loop_
_entity.id
_entity.type
_entity.pdbx_description
1 polymer ?
#
loop_
_entity_poly.entity_id
_entity_poly.type
_entity_poly.pdbx_seq_one_letter_code
_entity_poly.pdbx_strand_id
1 'polypeptide(L)'
;MRFSLAAGIARVSFKSKIPTTTTTPLFVSVRRYVNVLYRIPPEHTIPTHSPSGEEIDTELFIRQLKDLFLALRQTQLVEQVHEMRACPYYDCLFSADIMFQHYDVVLPMPKYGREHRSSEMSETLRYLRACGATGDFNHILQDVKGGAASGGDFVSTSHGIFMAYGTSRTNKLCMMAITGAGAPNEAAAVQQRSLNVEPIEVDPEAPPLADMMAFAGKRTLIVHDTVHGRKAAEAASRAVLKVPWQILRVEPGCHFLSHLCGVNAVYDVLVDQDYPISMERIGEAGLNPFPVEWTEPRKLGISMRSVCLIARFARGSMSAGGYADSDGHRAASFNYHSRNIAKNSRLFQNGHRRHGDSGGPLEAQLRSGELPEPVYQRPPRYAPPMHRSGGLVNSNEKD
;
A
#
# COMPACT_ATOMS: atom_id res chain seq x y z
N MET A 1 29.24 51.66 -59.21
CA MET A 1 28.06 51.50 -58.33
C MET A 1 27.15 50.44 -58.93
N ARG A 2 27.10 49.25 -58.31
CA ARG A 2 26.13 48.20 -58.63
C ARG A 2 25.53 47.75 -57.30
N PHE A 3 24.29 48.13 -57.05
CA PHE A 3 23.48 47.58 -55.97
C PHE A 3 22.94 46.23 -56.43
N SER A 4 23.23 45.17 -55.67
CA SER A 4 22.66 43.83 -55.85
C SER A 4 21.74 43.55 -54.67
N LEU A 5 20.43 43.57 -54.93
CA LEU A 5 19.39 43.07 -54.03
C LEU A 5 19.47 41.54 -54.04
N ALA A 6 20.03 40.94 -52.98
CA ALA A 6 19.94 39.50 -52.76
C ALA A 6 18.74 39.20 -51.85
N ALA A 7 17.71 38.60 -52.44
CA ALA A 7 16.57 38.03 -51.74
C ALA A 7 17.03 36.87 -50.85
N GLY A 8 17.04 37.08 -49.54
CA GLY A 8 17.27 36.04 -48.54
C GLY A 8 16.01 35.21 -48.35
N ILE A 9 16.01 33.97 -48.86
CA ILE A 9 14.99 32.96 -48.58
C ILE A 9 15.13 32.54 -47.11
N ALA A 10 14.28 33.07 -46.24
CA ALA A 10 14.11 32.58 -44.88
C ALA A 10 13.37 31.22 -44.92
N ARG A 11 14.11 30.13 -44.75
CA ARG A 11 13.51 28.80 -44.49
C ARG A 11 12.94 28.80 -43.07
N VAL A 12 11.64 29.04 -42.96
CA VAL A 12 10.86 28.75 -41.75
C VAL A 12 10.82 27.22 -41.59
N SER A 13 11.67 26.70 -40.71
CA SER A 13 11.62 25.31 -40.28
C SER A 13 10.46 25.15 -39.31
N PHE A 14 9.32 24.66 -39.81
CA PHE A 14 8.25 24.12 -38.96
C PHE A 14 8.76 22.84 -38.30
N LYS A 15 9.36 22.96 -37.12
CA LYS A 15 9.54 21.83 -36.22
C LYS A 15 8.18 21.46 -35.65
N SER A 16 7.53 20.44 -36.22
CA SER A 16 6.41 19.77 -35.58
C SER A 16 6.87 19.27 -34.21
N LYS A 17 6.36 19.86 -33.13
CA LYS A 17 6.52 19.34 -31.78
C LYS A 17 5.76 18.02 -31.70
N ILE A 18 6.47 16.91 -31.93
CA ILE A 18 5.99 15.59 -31.52
C ILE A 18 5.88 15.65 -30.00
N PRO A 19 4.72 15.38 -29.39
CA PRO A 19 4.61 15.31 -27.94
C PRO A 19 5.54 14.19 -27.47
N THR A 20 6.54 14.55 -26.66
CA THR A 20 7.37 13.60 -25.94
C THR A 20 6.46 12.77 -25.06
N THR A 21 6.12 11.57 -25.53
CA THR A 21 5.52 10.53 -24.72
C THR A 21 6.43 10.31 -23.53
N THR A 22 5.98 10.73 -22.36
CA THR A 22 6.50 10.27 -21.06
C THR A 22 6.32 8.76 -21.04
N THR A 23 7.35 8.04 -21.50
CA THR A 23 7.46 6.59 -21.33
C THR A 23 7.60 6.35 -19.84
N THR A 24 6.50 5.97 -19.19
CA THR A 24 6.53 5.39 -17.85
C THR A 24 7.49 4.20 -17.90
N PRO A 25 8.50 4.14 -17.01
CA PRO A 25 9.41 3.01 -17.01
C PRO A 25 8.61 1.72 -16.80
N LEU A 26 8.78 0.77 -17.73
CA LEU A 26 8.29 -0.59 -17.57
C LEU A 26 8.97 -1.18 -16.33
N PHE A 27 8.22 -1.27 -15.24
CA PHE A 27 8.69 -1.89 -14.00
C PHE A 27 9.05 -3.35 -14.27
N VAL A 28 10.33 -3.68 -14.11
CA VAL A 28 10.84 -5.06 -14.21
C VAL A 28 10.33 -5.85 -13.01
N SER A 29 9.70 -6.99 -13.25
CA SER A 29 8.97 -7.75 -12.24
C SER A 29 9.90 -8.45 -11.25
N VAL A 30 9.94 -7.98 -10.00
CA VAL A 30 10.54 -8.70 -8.88
C VAL A 30 9.44 -9.10 -7.92
N ARG A 31 9.32 -10.38 -7.58
CA ARG A 31 8.39 -10.86 -6.54
C ARG A 31 8.74 -10.15 -5.24
N ARG A 32 7.79 -9.42 -4.69
CA ARG A 32 7.94 -8.74 -3.40
C ARG A 32 7.47 -9.68 -2.30
N TYR A 33 8.30 -9.80 -1.29
CA TYR A 33 8.03 -10.46 -0.03
C TYR A 33 6.93 -9.69 0.72
N VAL A 34 5.88 -10.37 1.17
CA VAL A 34 4.74 -9.71 1.85
C VAL A 34 4.62 -10.25 3.26
N ASN A 35 4.66 -9.35 4.24
CA ASN A 35 4.44 -9.65 5.65
C ASN A 35 3.18 -8.98 6.15
N VAL A 36 2.59 -9.56 7.19
CA VAL A 36 1.55 -8.90 7.98
C VAL A 36 2.03 -8.73 9.40
N LEU A 37 1.90 -7.50 9.90
CA LEU A 37 2.17 -7.16 11.29
C LEU A 37 0.84 -6.87 11.97
N TYR A 38 0.63 -7.43 13.16
CA TYR A 38 -0.58 -7.19 13.95
C TYR A 38 -0.29 -7.10 15.44
N ARG A 39 -1.26 -6.61 16.22
CA ARG A 39 -1.22 -6.58 17.69
C ARG A 39 -2.52 -7.11 18.23
N ILE A 40 -2.42 -7.84 19.34
CA ILE A 40 -3.58 -8.24 20.13
C ILE A 40 -3.69 -7.28 21.32
N PRO A 41 -4.83 -6.60 21.50
CA PRO A 41 -5.05 -5.75 22.67
C PRO A 41 -5.19 -6.60 23.94
N PRO A 42 -4.83 -6.07 25.12
CA PRO A 42 -5.12 -6.75 26.38
C PRO A 42 -6.62 -6.96 26.59
N GLU A 43 -7.01 -8.11 27.13
CA GLU A 43 -8.43 -8.51 27.23
C GLU A 43 -9.29 -7.49 27.97
N HIS A 44 -8.77 -6.93 29.05
CA HIS A 44 -9.44 -5.91 29.87
C HIS A 44 -9.67 -4.57 29.17
N THR A 45 -9.08 -4.35 27.99
CA THR A 45 -9.26 -3.11 27.20
C THR A 45 -10.34 -3.26 26.13
N ILE A 46 -10.78 -4.49 25.85
CA ILE A 46 -11.81 -4.76 24.85
C ILE A 46 -13.17 -4.28 25.39
N PRO A 47 -13.93 -3.48 24.63
CA PRO A 47 -15.27 -3.07 25.05
C PRO A 47 -16.17 -4.29 25.24
N THR A 48 -16.96 -4.30 26.32
CA THR A 48 -17.92 -5.38 26.61
C THR A 48 -19.21 -5.27 25.81
N HIS A 49 -19.50 -4.10 25.25
CA HIS A 49 -20.70 -3.83 24.48
C HIS A 49 -20.38 -3.09 23.19
N SER A 50 -21.09 -3.42 22.12
CA SER A 50 -21.03 -2.70 20.85
C SER A 50 -21.67 -1.31 20.96
N PRO A 51 -21.45 -0.42 19.97
CA PRO A 51 -22.22 0.82 19.87
C PRO A 51 -23.73 0.61 19.76
N SER A 52 -24.19 -0.57 19.30
CA SER A 52 -25.60 -0.96 19.27
C SER A 52 -26.12 -1.53 20.61
N GLY A 53 -25.25 -1.75 21.60
CA GLY A 53 -25.59 -2.34 22.90
C GLY A 53 -25.57 -3.86 22.94
N GLU A 54 -25.08 -4.52 21.88
CA GLU A 54 -24.88 -5.98 21.87
C GLU A 54 -23.69 -6.37 22.72
N GLU A 55 -23.83 -7.45 23.48
CA GLU A 55 -22.73 -8.01 24.28
C GLU A 55 -21.65 -8.60 23.36
N ILE A 56 -20.40 -8.35 23.75
CA ILE A 56 -19.21 -8.83 23.05
C ILE A 56 -18.57 -9.91 23.90
N ASP A 57 -18.41 -11.09 23.31
CA ASP A 57 -17.66 -12.17 23.91
C ASP A 57 -16.17 -11.91 23.66
N THR A 58 -15.46 -11.47 24.70
CA THR A 58 -14.03 -11.14 24.65
C THR A 58 -13.15 -12.34 24.26
N GLU A 59 -13.50 -13.55 24.71
CA GLU A 59 -12.73 -14.75 24.39
C GLU A 59 -12.91 -15.12 22.92
N LEU A 60 -14.15 -15.08 22.44
CA LEU A 60 -14.49 -15.30 21.04
C LEU A 60 -13.86 -14.23 20.14
N PHE A 61 -13.85 -12.97 20.56
CA PHE A 61 -13.21 -11.86 19.84
C PHE A 61 -11.72 -12.12 19.63
N ILE A 62 -10.99 -12.48 20.68
CA ILE A 62 -9.55 -12.77 20.58
C ILE A 62 -9.30 -14.01 19.73
N ARG A 63 -10.15 -15.03 19.85
CA ARG A 63 -10.08 -16.23 19.02
C ARG A 63 -10.24 -15.89 17.54
N GLN A 64 -11.29 -15.16 17.17
CA GLN A 64 -11.54 -14.74 15.78
C GLN A 64 -10.42 -13.87 15.22
N LEU A 65 -9.84 -12.96 16.02
CA LEU A 65 -8.65 -12.20 15.63
C LEU A 65 -7.47 -13.13 15.31
N LYS A 66 -7.17 -14.11 16.17
CA LYS A 66 -6.08 -15.07 15.93
C LYS A 66 -6.37 -15.96 14.72
N ASP A 67 -7.62 -16.39 14.55
CA ASP A 67 -8.05 -17.25 13.46
C ASP A 67 -7.91 -16.55 12.10
N LEU A 68 -8.14 -15.23 12.03
CA LEU A 68 -7.82 -14.45 10.82
C LEU A 68 -6.34 -14.57 10.43
N PHE A 69 -5.42 -14.49 11.40
CA PHE A 69 -3.99 -14.61 11.13
C PHE A 69 -3.56 -16.05 10.80
N LEU A 70 -4.27 -17.05 11.32
CA LEU A 70 -4.11 -18.44 10.90
C LEU A 70 -4.61 -18.65 9.46
N ALA A 71 -5.76 -18.07 9.10
CA ALA A 71 -6.28 -18.09 7.73
C ALA A 71 -5.34 -17.38 6.77
N LEU A 72 -4.79 -16.21 7.13
CA LEU A 72 -3.82 -15.48 6.31
C LEU A 72 -2.58 -16.32 5.97
N ARG A 73 -2.09 -17.13 6.90
CA ARG A 73 -0.95 -18.04 6.65
C ARG A 73 -1.25 -19.14 5.63
N GLN A 74 -2.52 -19.46 5.40
CA GLN A 74 -2.94 -20.46 4.40
C GLN A 74 -3.16 -19.84 3.01
N THR A 75 -3.30 -18.52 2.92
CA THR A 75 -3.50 -17.80 1.66
C THR A 75 -2.19 -17.41 0.99
N GLN A 76 -2.26 -17.04 -0.30
CA GLN A 76 -1.15 -16.45 -1.05
C GLN A 76 -1.00 -14.94 -0.84
N LEU A 77 -1.87 -14.31 -0.03
CA LEU A 77 -1.82 -12.88 0.25
C LEU A 77 -0.55 -12.49 1.02
N VAL A 78 -0.05 -13.40 1.86
CA VAL A 78 1.01 -13.12 2.82
C VAL A 78 2.01 -14.27 2.87
N GLU A 79 3.30 -13.95 2.99
CA GLU A 79 4.35 -14.95 3.15
C GLU A 79 4.69 -15.18 4.63
N GLN A 80 4.73 -14.14 5.46
CA GLN A 80 4.90 -14.26 6.92
C GLN A 80 3.97 -13.35 7.72
N VAL A 81 3.58 -13.85 8.89
CA VAL A 81 2.68 -13.15 9.82
C VAL A 81 3.42 -13.00 11.15
N HIS A 82 3.58 -11.75 11.60
CA HIS A 82 4.30 -11.40 12.82
C HIS A 82 3.39 -10.69 13.82
N GLU A 83 3.38 -11.22 15.04
CA GLU A 83 2.77 -10.56 16.18
C GLU A 83 3.74 -9.51 16.75
N MET A 84 3.29 -8.28 16.83
CA MET A 84 3.99 -7.19 17.50
C MET A 84 3.66 -7.18 18.98
N ARG A 85 4.55 -6.59 19.77
CA ARG A 85 4.32 -6.38 21.20
C ARG A 85 2.99 -5.67 21.45
N ALA A 86 2.23 -6.20 22.41
CA ALA A 86 0.99 -5.59 22.89
C ALA A 86 1.24 -4.23 23.55
N CYS A 87 0.29 -3.30 23.37
CA CYS A 87 0.27 -2.00 24.04
C CYS A 87 -0.89 -1.96 25.06
N PRO A 88 -0.82 -1.11 26.10
CA PRO A 88 -1.80 -1.10 27.19
C PRO A 88 -3.10 -0.36 26.84
N TYR A 89 -3.56 -0.41 25.58
CA TYR A 89 -4.77 0.27 25.12
C TYR A 89 -5.38 -0.45 23.92
N TYR A 90 -6.69 -0.29 23.77
CA TYR A 90 -7.49 -0.94 22.72
C TYR A 90 -7.05 -0.55 21.30
N ASP A 91 -6.76 0.73 21.05
CA ASP A 91 -6.43 1.26 19.72
C ASP A 91 -5.20 0.60 19.06
N CYS A 92 -4.35 -0.09 19.83
CA CYS A 92 -3.16 -0.75 19.30
C CYS A 92 -3.51 -1.89 18.31
N LEU A 93 -4.74 -2.39 18.38
CA LEU A 93 -5.30 -3.33 17.43
C LEU A 93 -5.29 -2.77 15.99
N PHE A 94 -5.53 -1.47 15.83
CA PHE A 94 -5.63 -0.80 14.52
C PHE A 94 -4.25 -0.49 13.93
N SER A 95 -3.46 -1.54 13.69
CA SER A 95 -2.09 -1.44 13.19
C SER A 95 -1.98 -0.79 11.81
N ALA A 96 -3.05 -0.84 11.00
CA ALA A 96 -3.12 -0.23 9.69
C ALA A 96 -3.24 1.30 9.72
N ASP A 97 -3.69 1.89 10.84
CA ASP A 97 -3.95 3.33 10.92
C ASP A 97 -2.67 4.16 11.01
N ILE A 98 -1.62 3.59 11.60
CA ILE A 98 -0.39 4.32 11.94
C ILE A 98 0.58 4.44 10.78
N MET A 99 0.50 3.54 9.78
CA MET A 99 1.43 3.48 8.66
C MET A 99 0.74 2.95 7.41
N PHE A 100 1.20 3.44 6.28
CA PHE A 100 0.89 2.86 4.99
C PHE A 100 2.18 2.50 4.27
N GLN A 101 2.18 1.37 3.57
CA GLN A 101 3.30 0.97 2.74
C GLN A 101 2.82 0.72 1.32
N HIS A 102 3.48 1.37 0.37
CA HIS A 102 3.32 1.11 -1.05
C HIS A 102 4.68 0.76 -1.62
N TYR A 103 4.81 -0.45 -2.15
CA TYR A 103 6.11 -0.98 -2.57
C TYR A 103 7.12 -0.86 -1.41
N ASP A 104 8.34 -0.39 -1.66
CA ASP A 104 9.38 -0.28 -0.64
C ASP A 104 9.27 1.01 0.18
N VAL A 105 8.32 1.91 -0.17
CA VAL A 105 8.13 3.19 0.51
C VAL A 105 7.19 3.03 1.68
N VAL A 106 7.68 3.36 2.87
CA VAL A 106 6.90 3.40 4.10
C VAL A 106 6.50 4.84 4.40
N LEU A 107 5.20 5.08 4.50
CA LEU A 107 4.59 6.35 4.88
C LEU A 107 4.06 6.25 6.31
N PRO A 108 4.83 6.73 7.30
CA PRO A 108 4.30 6.87 8.65
C PRO A 108 3.29 8.03 8.69
N MET A 109 2.13 7.78 9.30
CA MET A 109 1.07 8.79 9.38
C MET A 109 1.46 9.95 10.32
N PRO A 110 0.84 11.14 10.19
CA PRO A 110 1.04 12.24 11.11
C PRO A 110 0.65 11.85 12.55
N LYS A 111 1.41 12.35 13.53
CA LYS A 111 1.16 12.09 14.96
C LYS A 111 0.06 12.98 15.57
N TYR A 112 -0.32 14.04 14.87
CA TYR A 112 -1.30 15.01 15.34
C TYR A 112 -2.66 14.34 15.58
N GLY A 113 -3.20 14.49 16.79
CA GLY A 113 -4.45 13.86 17.23
C GLY A 113 -4.33 12.36 17.56
N ARG A 114 -3.12 11.81 17.54
CA ARG A 114 -2.81 10.40 17.90
C ARG A 114 -1.53 10.32 18.72
N GLU A 115 -1.27 11.33 19.55
CA GLU A 115 -0.03 11.46 20.31
C GLU A 115 0.16 10.28 21.28
N HIS A 116 -0.92 9.71 21.82
CA HIS A 116 -0.91 8.52 22.68
C HIS A 116 -0.36 7.27 21.97
N ARG A 117 -0.48 7.20 20.64
CA ARG A 117 0.01 6.10 19.79
C ARG A 117 1.42 6.32 19.24
N SER A 118 2.11 7.39 19.64
CA SER A 118 3.44 7.73 19.11
C SER A 118 4.54 6.69 19.42
N SER A 119 4.44 6.01 20.56
CA SER A 119 5.33 4.91 20.96
C SER A 119 5.12 3.69 20.07
N GLU A 120 3.86 3.34 19.80
CA GLU A 120 3.44 2.25 18.91
C GLU A 120 3.99 2.43 17.50
N MET A 121 3.94 3.65 16.96
CA MET A 121 4.55 3.96 15.67
C MET A 121 6.04 3.64 15.65
N SER A 122 6.77 4.09 16.67
CA SER A 122 8.22 3.92 16.75
C SER A 122 8.62 2.45 16.87
N GLU A 123 7.83 1.67 17.60
CA GLU A 123 7.99 0.22 17.71
C GLU A 123 7.67 -0.50 16.40
N THR A 124 6.58 -0.14 15.73
CA THR A 124 6.19 -0.70 14.43
C THR A 124 7.28 -0.49 13.38
N LEU A 125 7.95 0.67 13.39
CA LEU A 125 9.11 0.92 12.52
C LEU A 125 10.26 -0.06 12.78
N ARG A 126 10.46 -0.50 14.03
CA ARG A 126 11.50 -1.52 14.35
C ARG A 126 11.13 -2.87 13.75
N TYR A 127 9.87 -3.28 13.85
CA TYR A 127 9.39 -4.52 13.21
C TYR A 127 9.52 -4.46 11.69
N LEU A 128 9.15 -3.35 11.06
CA LEU A 128 9.31 -3.17 9.60
C LEU A 128 10.78 -3.25 9.18
N ARG A 129 11.70 -2.62 9.92
CA ARG A 129 13.15 -2.74 9.66
C ARG A 129 13.64 -4.17 9.83
N ALA A 130 13.21 -4.87 10.88
CA ALA A 130 13.55 -6.27 11.09
C ALA A 130 13.03 -7.17 9.95
N CYS A 131 11.90 -6.81 9.34
CA CYS A 131 11.32 -7.48 8.17
C CYS A 131 12.03 -7.17 6.84
N GLY A 132 13.03 -6.28 6.82
CA GLY A 132 13.79 -5.93 5.62
C GLY A 132 13.41 -4.57 4.98
N ALA A 133 12.71 -3.69 5.70
CA ALA A 133 12.47 -2.32 5.22
C ALA A 133 13.78 -1.55 5.05
N THR A 134 14.17 -1.26 3.80
CA THR A 134 15.39 -0.51 3.47
C THR A 134 15.19 0.99 3.59
N GLY A 135 15.08 1.52 4.80
CA GLY A 135 15.35 2.94 5.09
C GLY A 135 14.51 4.03 4.39
N ASP A 136 13.73 3.73 3.35
CA ASP A 136 12.97 4.65 2.51
C ASP A 136 11.65 5.02 3.22
N PHE A 137 11.83 5.63 4.39
CA PHE A 137 10.77 6.26 5.15
C PHE A 137 10.52 7.63 4.54
N ASN A 138 9.34 7.80 3.94
CA ASN A 138 8.94 9.10 3.43
C ASN A 138 8.17 9.85 4.51
N HIS A 139 8.83 10.85 5.10
CA HIS A 139 8.30 11.66 6.21
C HIS A 139 7.36 12.79 5.77
N ILE A 140 7.03 12.89 4.48
CA ILE A 140 6.26 14.01 3.92
C ILE A 140 4.98 14.32 4.69
N LEU A 141 4.25 13.29 5.14
CA LEU A 141 3.01 13.47 5.90
C LEU A 141 3.28 13.92 7.35
N GLN A 142 4.38 13.47 7.95
CA GLN A 142 4.74 13.85 9.32
C GLN A 142 5.20 15.30 9.44
N ASP A 143 5.76 15.85 8.37
CA ASP A 143 6.26 17.23 8.32
C ASP A 143 5.14 18.26 8.11
N VAL A 144 3.92 17.81 7.78
CA VAL A 144 2.75 18.70 7.60
C VAL A 144 2.24 19.17 8.97
N LYS A 145 2.45 20.45 9.27
CA LYS A 145 1.90 21.07 10.49
C LYS A 145 0.36 21.03 10.45
N GLY A 146 -0.25 20.40 11.46
CA GLY A 146 -1.70 20.20 11.52
C GLY A 146 -2.23 19.18 10.49
N GLY A 147 -1.36 18.42 9.84
CA GLY A 147 -1.73 17.31 8.99
C GLY A 147 -2.34 16.17 9.82
N ALA A 148 -3.45 15.62 9.35
CA ALA A 148 -4.07 14.42 9.88
C ALA A 148 -4.29 13.46 8.70
N ALA A 149 -3.83 12.22 8.84
CA ALA A 149 -4.06 11.14 7.88
C ALA A 149 -4.15 9.79 8.61
N SER A 150 -4.97 8.86 8.10
CA SER A 150 -4.99 7.46 8.55
C SER A 150 -4.48 6.55 7.44
N GLY A 151 -3.70 5.52 7.78
CA GLY A 151 -3.27 4.50 6.82
C GLY A 151 -4.44 3.68 6.24
N GLY A 152 -5.58 3.63 6.93
CA GLY A 152 -6.83 3.06 6.44
C GLY A 152 -7.48 3.85 5.29
N ASP A 153 -7.10 5.10 5.07
CA ASP A 153 -7.60 5.90 3.94
C ASP A 153 -6.77 5.73 2.65
N PHE A 154 -5.79 4.81 2.65
CA PHE A 154 -4.93 4.52 1.51
C PHE A 154 -5.13 3.10 0.98
N VAL A 155 -5.27 2.97 -0.34
CA VAL A 155 -5.37 1.69 -1.05
C VAL A 155 -4.29 1.62 -2.12
N SER A 156 -3.43 0.60 -2.03
CA SER A 156 -2.40 0.34 -3.04
C SER A 156 -2.98 -0.42 -4.23
N THR A 157 -2.67 0.03 -5.44
CA THR A 157 -2.97 -0.68 -6.70
C THR A 157 -1.70 -0.84 -7.54
N SER A 158 -1.77 -1.67 -8.58
CA SER A 158 -0.67 -1.80 -9.56
C SER A 158 -0.38 -0.51 -10.33
N HIS A 159 -1.31 0.46 -10.34
CA HIS A 159 -1.23 1.69 -11.12
C HIS A 159 -0.98 2.94 -10.26
N GLY A 160 -0.85 2.79 -8.94
CA GLY A 160 -0.67 3.90 -8.02
C GLY A 160 -1.38 3.67 -6.69
N ILE A 161 -1.54 4.74 -5.93
CA ILE A 161 -2.17 4.75 -4.62
C ILE A 161 -3.44 5.57 -4.70
N PHE A 162 -4.57 5.02 -4.25
CA PHE A 162 -5.76 5.83 -3.98
C PHE A 162 -5.70 6.34 -2.55
N MET A 163 -5.97 7.62 -2.36
CA MET A 163 -6.01 8.27 -1.04
C MET A 163 -7.34 8.97 -0.85
N ALA A 164 -8.14 8.55 0.14
CA ALA A 164 -9.32 9.30 0.53
C ALA A 164 -8.96 10.55 1.33
N TYR A 165 -9.69 11.65 1.11
CA TYR A 165 -9.57 12.88 1.90
C TYR A 165 -10.93 13.56 2.07
N GLY A 166 -11.03 14.45 3.06
CA GLY A 166 -12.26 15.20 3.35
C GLY A 166 -12.91 14.82 4.68
N THR A 167 -12.29 13.90 5.44
CA THR A 167 -12.76 13.44 6.75
C THR A 167 -11.93 14.07 7.87
N SER A 168 -12.38 13.90 9.12
CA SER A 168 -11.58 14.23 10.30
C SER A 168 -10.31 13.38 10.42
N ARG A 169 -10.29 12.18 9.81
CA ARG A 169 -9.16 11.24 9.86
C ARG A 169 -8.06 11.62 8.87
N THR A 170 -8.45 12.02 7.66
CA THR A 170 -7.54 12.41 6.58
C THR A 170 -7.94 13.74 5.94
N ASN A 171 -7.14 14.77 6.24
CA ASN A 171 -7.44 16.15 5.89
C ASN A 171 -6.85 16.59 4.54
N LYS A 172 -7.37 17.71 4.03
CA LYS A 172 -6.93 18.30 2.76
C LYS A 172 -5.45 18.72 2.78
N LEU A 173 -4.90 19.08 3.94
CA LEU A 173 -3.48 19.47 4.06
C LEU A 173 -2.55 18.31 3.73
N CYS A 174 -2.82 17.11 4.25
CA CYS A 174 -2.06 15.90 3.92
C CYS A 174 -2.18 15.54 2.45
N MET A 175 -3.38 15.65 1.86
CA MET A 175 -3.58 15.43 0.42
C MET A 175 -2.74 16.41 -0.41
N MET A 176 -2.76 17.71 -0.09
CA MET A 176 -2.00 18.72 -0.81
C MET A 176 -0.48 18.50 -0.72
N ALA A 177 -0.01 18.03 0.44
CA ALA A 177 1.41 17.74 0.64
C ALA A 177 1.88 16.56 -0.20
N ILE A 178 1.12 15.46 -0.25
CA ILE A 178 1.54 14.24 -0.96
C ILE A 178 1.32 14.31 -2.48
N THR A 179 0.34 15.07 -2.94
CA THR A 179 0.06 15.28 -4.39
C THR A 179 0.86 16.43 -4.99
N GLY A 180 1.54 17.21 -4.14
CA GLY A 180 2.23 18.44 -4.53
C GLY A 180 1.32 19.58 -4.98
N ALA A 181 0.01 19.50 -4.71
CA ALA A 181 -0.95 20.54 -5.08
C ALA A 181 -0.71 21.89 -4.37
N GLY A 182 0.00 21.87 -3.23
CA GLY A 182 0.40 23.08 -2.49
C GLY A 182 1.83 23.57 -2.77
N ALA A 183 2.54 22.98 -3.74
CA ALA A 183 3.94 23.31 -4.00
C ALA A 183 4.10 24.70 -4.66
N PRO A 184 5.12 25.48 -4.28
CA PRO A 184 5.34 26.83 -4.83
C PRO A 184 5.79 26.81 -6.30
N ASN A 185 6.32 25.70 -6.78
CA ASN A 185 6.75 25.52 -8.17
C ASN A 185 6.64 24.06 -8.63
N GLU A 186 6.70 23.85 -9.95
CA GLU A 186 6.55 22.53 -10.57
C GLU A 186 7.69 21.56 -10.20
N ALA A 187 8.91 22.07 -9.99
CA ALA A 187 10.03 21.23 -9.55
C ALA A 187 9.81 20.63 -8.15
N ALA A 188 9.27 21.42 -7.22
CA ALA A 188 8.87 20.93 -5.89
C ALA A 188 7.64 20.02 -5.96
N ALA A 189 6.68 20.34 -6.83
CA ALA A 189 5.52 19.48 -7.07
C ALA A 189 5.92 18.09 -7.60
N VAL A 190 6.89 18.02 -8.52
CA VAL A 190 7.38 16.76 -9.09
C VAL A 190 8.13 15.91 -8.06
N GLN A 191 8.86 16.52 -7.14
CA GLN A 191 9.48 15.80 -6.01
C GLN A 191 8.43 15.20 -5.06
N GLN A 192 7.34 15.93 -4.82
CA GLN A 192 6.24 15.50 -3.96
C GLN A 192 5.36 14.42 -4.64
N ARG A 193 5.17 14.48 -5.96
CA ARG A 193 4.46 13.48 -6.79
C ARG A 193 5.24 12.19 -7.05
N SER A 194 6.35 11.95 -6.36
CA SER A 194 7.14 10.71 -6.51
C SER A 194 6.32 9.44 -6.23
N LEU A 195 5.29 9.58 -5.41
CA LEU A 195 4.27 8.55 -5.16
C LEU A 195 3.08 8.90 -6.05
N ASN A 196 2.74 8.04 -7.00
CA ASN A 196 1.60 8.22 -7.91
C ASN A 196 0.27 8.11 -7.14
N VAL A 197 -0.04 9.14 -6.36
CA VAL A 197 -1.18 9.22 -5.46
C VAL A 197 -2.33 9.94 -6.16
N GLU A 198 -3.43 9.23 -6.32
CA GLU A 198 -4.69 9.72 -6.88
C GLU A 198 -5.66 10.02 -5.72
N PRO A 199 -5.95 11.31 -5.45
CA PRO A 199 -6.81 11.70 -4.35
C PRO A 199 -8.29 11.46 -4.70
N ILE A 200 -9.05 10.93 -3.74
CA ILE A 200 -10.50 10.70 -3.82
C ILE A 200 -11.16 11.53 -2.72
N GLU A 201 -11.99 12.50 -3.10
CA GLU A 201 -12.79 13.24 -2.13
C GLU A 201 -13.93 12.36 -1.64
N VAL A 202 -14.07 12.22 -0.33
CA VAL A 202 -15.13 11.44 0.31
C VAL A 202 -15.94 12.32 1.25
N ASP A 203 -17.20 11.91 1.49
CA ASP A 203 -18.08 12.57 2.45
C ASP A 203 -17.45 12.51 3.87
N PRO A 204 -17.65 13.51 4.74
CA PRO A 204 -17.00 13.56 6.07
C PRO A 204 -17.30 12.36 6.97
N GLU A 205 -18.45 11.73 6.77
CA GLU A 205 -18.94 10.56 7.52
C GLU A 205 -18.52 9.22 6.87
N ALA A 206 -17.82 9.25 5.73
CA ALA A 206 -17.44 8.05 5.03
C ALA A 206 -16.51 7.16 5.90
N PRO A 207 -16.67 5.83 5.86
CA PRO A 207 -15.70 4.89 6.43
C PRO A 207 -14.31 5.03 5.81
N PRO A 208 -13.26 4.44 6.41
CA PRO A 208 -11.95 4.38 5.81
C PRO A 208 -11.98 3.78 4.40
N LEU A 209 -11.20 4.32 3.48
CA LEU A 209 -11.20 3.86 2.08
C LEU A 209 -10.91 2.37 1.95
N ALA A 210 -9.96 1.86 2.73
CA ALA A 210 -9.55 0.47 2.69
C ALA A 210 -10.56 -0.49 3.34
N ASP A 211 -11.57 0.02 4.04
CA ASP A 211 -12.69 -0.78 4.57
C ASP A 211 -13.79 -0.94 3.52
N MET A 212 -13.96 0.06 2.65
CA MET A 212 -14.97 0.06 1.59
C MET A 212 -14.45 -0.32 0.21
N MET A 213 -13.13 -0.36 0.01
CA MET A 213 -12.48 -0.67 -1.26
C MET A 213 -11.17 -1.45 -1.08
N ALA A 214 -11.00 -2.54 -1.84
CA ALA A 214 -9.75 -3.28 -1.96
C ALA A 214 -9.37 -3.54 -3.41
N PHE A 215 -8.09 -3.77 -3.65
CA PHE A 215 -7.55 -4.15 -4.94
C PHE A 215 -7.18 -5.63 -4.94
N ALA A 216 -7.70 -6.37 -5.93
CA ALA A 216 -7.49 -7.80 -6.09
C ALA A 216 -7.09 -8.16 -7.53
N GLY A 217 -6.38 -9.29 -7.70
CA GLY A 217 -5.97 -9.81 -9.00
C GLY A 217 -5.09 -8.83 -9.77
N LYS A 218 -5.52 -8.47 -10.98
CA LYS A 218 -4.75 -7.58 -11.89
C LYS A 218 -5.34 -6.17 -12.04
N ARG A 219 -6.66 -6.05 -11.96
CA ARG A 219 -7.42 -4.84 -12.26
C ARG A 219 -8.79 -4.79 -11.57
N THR A 220 -8.99 -5.61 -10.54
CA THR A 220 -10.29 -5.74 -9.88
C THR A 220 -10.32 -4.88 -8.63
N LEU A 221 -11.34 -4.02 -8.55
CA LEU A 221 -11.66 -3.25 -7.36
C LEU A 221 -12.87 -3.90 -6.71
N ILE A 222 -12.70 -4.40 -5.50
CA ILE A 222 -13.79 -4.91 -4.66
C ILE A 222 -14.30 -3.72 -3.86
N VAL A 223 -15.60 -3.43 -3.93
CA VAL A 223 -16.21 -2.32 -3.21
C VAL A 223 -17.51 -2.72 -2.53
N HIS A 224 -17.81 -2.10 -1.39
CA HIS A 224 -19.13 -2.20 -0.80
C HIS A 224 -20.20 -1.60 -1.71
N ASP A 225 -21.36 -2.25 -1.78
CA ASP A 225 -22.52 -1.76 -2.49
C ASP A 225 -23.29 -0.68 -1.69
N THR A 226 -22.55 0.29 -1.17
CA THR A 226 -23.05 1.46 -0.44
C THR A 226 -22.88 2.73 -1.27
N VAL A 227 -23.53 3.83 -0.88
CA VAL A 227 -23.38 5.14 -1.55
C VAL A 227 -21.90 5.55 -1.58
N HIS A 228 -21.19 5.43 -0.47
CA HIS A 228 -19.77 5.79 -0.40
C HIS A 228 -18.88 4.85 -1.22
N GLY A 229 -19.12 3.53 -1.17
CA GLY A 229 -18.37 2.56 -1.97
C GLY A 229 -18.54 2.75 -3.47
N ARG A 230 -19.78 3.01 -3.93
CA ARG A 230 -20.08 3.32 -5.35
C ARG A 230 -19.40 4.61 -5.81
N LYS A 231 -19.51 5.69 -5.02
CA LYS A 231 -18.84 6.97 -5.32
C LYS A 231 -17.31 6.80 -5.39
N ALA A 232 -16.72 6.04 -4.46
CA ALA A 232 -15.28 5.78 -4.45
C ALA A 232 -14.83 4.98 -5.68
N ALA A 233 -15.58 3.96 -6.08
CA ALA A 233 -15.30 3.19 -7.29
C ALA A 233 -15.37 4.07 -8.56
N GLU A 234 -16.40 4.92 -8.66
CA GLU A 234 -16.53 5.86 -9.77
C GLU A 234 -15.35 6.84 -9.80
N ALA A 235 -14.98 7.43 -8.67
CA ALA A 235 -13.85 8.34 -8.57
C ALA A 235 -12.53 7.64 -8.95
N ALA A 236 -12.28 6.43 -8.44
CA ALA A 236 -11.10 5.63 -8.75
C ALA A 236 -11.02 5.30 -10.25
N SER A 237 -12.15 4.91 -10.87
CA SER A 237 -12.22 4.59 -12.29
C SER A 237 -11.96 5.82 -13.18
N ARG A 238 -12.42 7.00 -12.77
CA ARG A 238 -12.20 8.27 -13.47
C ARG A 238 -10.79 8.82 -13.29
N ALA A 239 -10.16 8.57 -12.14
CA ALA A 239 -8.79 9.00 -11.87
C ALA A 239 -7.79 8.30 -12.80
N VAL A 240 -7.98 7.00 -13.07
CA VAL A 240 -7.07 6.21 -13.91
C VAL A 240 -7.80 5.64 -15.13
N LEU A 241 -8.19 6.51 -16.07
CA LEU A 241 -8.95 6.16 -17.28
C LEU A 241 -8.29 5.12 -18.20
N LYS A 242 -6.96 4.99 -18.13
CA LYS A 242 -6.21 4.07 -18.97
C LYS A 242 -6.39 2.60 -18.56
N VAL A 243 -6.91 2.36 -17.36
CA VAL A 243 -7.05 1.02 -16.80
C VAL A 243 -8.51 0.58 -16.91
N PRO A 244 -8.79 -0.53 -17.61
CA PRO A 244 -10.14 -1.09 -17.67
C PRO A 244 -10.47 -1.80 -16.35
N TRP A 245 -10.81 -1.03 -15.31
CA TRP A 245 -11.14 -1.54 -13.99
C TRP A 245 -12.35 -2.49 -14.03
N GLN A 246 -12.22 -3.66 -13.37
CA GLN A 246 -13.35 -4.52 -13.07
C GLN A 246 -13.86 -4.16 -11.68
N ILE A 247 -15.07 -3.62 -11.58
CA ILE A 247 -15.66 -3.24 -10.29
C ILE A 247 -16.55 -4.38 -9.81
N LEU A 248 -16.16 -5.01 -8.71
CA LEU A 248 -16.94 -6.04 -8.03
C LEU A 248 -17.64 -5.43 -6.82
N ARG A 249 -18.96 -5.61 -6.73
CA ARG A 249 -19.78 -5.08 -5.64
C ARG A 249 -20.17 -6.18 -4.66
N VAL A 250 -19.78 -6.02 -3.41
CA VAL A 250 -20.12 -6.91 -2.29
C VAL A 250 -21.15 -6.26 -1.39
N GLU A 251 -21.81 -7.05 -0.56
CA GLU A 251 -22.88 -6.58 0.33
C GLU A 251 -22.39 -5.53 1.33
N PRO A 252 -23.24 -4.57 1.72
CA PRO A 252 -22.95 -3.68 2.83
C PRO A 252 -22.69 -4.48 4.11
N GLY A 253 -21.65 -4.11 4.88
CA GLY A 253 -21.29 -4.79 6.13
C GLY A 253 -20.43 -6.05 5.96
N CYS A 254 -20.27 -6.55 4.73
CA CYS A 254 -19.35 -7.66 4.45
C CYS A 254 -17.90 -7.19 4.60
N HIS A 255 -17.15 -7.76 5.56
CA HIS A 255 -15.73 -7.47 5.68
C HIS A 255 -14.93 -8.34 4.71
N PHE A 256 -13.94 -7.71 4.06
CA PHE A 256 -13.02 -8.40 3.17
C PHE A 256 -11.60 -7.86 3.34
N LEU A 257 -10.62 -8.71 3.05
CA LEU A 257 -9.21 -8.33 2.98
C LEU A 257 -8.61 -8.87 1.69
N SER A 258 -8.22 -7.93 0.84
CA SER A 258 -7.36 -8.18 -0.31
C SER A 258 -6.47 -6.97 -0.52
N HIS A 259 -5.31 -7.19 -1.12
CA HIS A 259 -4.38 -6.11 -1.40
C HIS A 259 -3.43 -6.46 -2.54
N LEU A 260 -2.78 -5.43 -3.08
CA LEU A 260 -1.69 -5.60 -4.04
C LEU A 260 -0.58 -6.49 -3.43
N CYS A 261 -0.21 -7.58 -4.11
CA CYS A 261 0.81 -8.53 -3.68
C CYS A 261 2.02 -8.48 -4.63
N GLY A 262 2.77 -7.37 -4.60
CA GLY A 262 3.86 -7.16 -5.55
C GLY A 262 3.36 -7.16 -6.99
N VAL A 263 4.01 -7.93 -7.87
CA VAL A 263 3.71 -7.95 -9.32
C VAL A 263 2.90 -9.19 -9.74
N ASN A 264 2.86 -10.24 -8.91
CA ASN A 264 2.05 -11.41 -9.21
C ASN A 264 0.61 -11.13 -8.80
N ALA A 265 -0.33 -11.41 -9.70
CA ALA A 265 -1.74 -11.32 -9.40
C ALA A 265 -2.08 -12.37 -8.35
N VAL A 266 -2.40 -11.92 -7.15
CA VAL A 266 -2.99 -12.77 -6.11
C VAL A 266 -4.49 -12.62 -6.22
N TYR A 267 -5.16 -13.76 -6.35
CA TYR A 267 -6.60 -13.85 -6.56
C TYR A 267 -7.34 -14.14 -5.26
N ASP A 268 -6.61 -14.48 -4.20
CA ASP A 268 -7.16 -14.77 -2.89
C ASP A 268 -7.77 -13.50 -2.26
N VAL A 269 -8.93 -13.66 -1.68
CA VAL A 269 -9.66 -12.61 -0.96
C VAL A 269 -10.17 -13.25 0.31
N LEU A 270 -9.78 -12.76 1.48
CA LEU A 270 -10.44 -13.16 2.71
C LEU A 270 -11.77 -12.44 2.79
N VAL A 271 -12.83 -13.17 3.13
CA VAL A 271 -14.20 -12.69 3.14
C VAL A 271 -14.89 -13.21 4.39
N ASP A 272 -15.71 -12.35 4.97
CA ASP A 272 -16.59 -12.70 6.07
C ASP A 272 -17.54 -13.85 5.67
N GLN A 273 -17.46 -14.97 6.40
CA GLN A 273 -18.18 -16.20 6.06
C GLN A 273 -19.70 -16.06 6.10
N ASP A 274 -20.23 -15.07 6.83
CA ASP A 274 -21.67 -14.86 6.98
C ASP A 274 -22.33 -14.23 5.74
N TYR A 275 -21.53 -13.89 4.71
CA TYR A 275 -21.98 -13.25 3.48
C TYR A 275 -21.79 -14.15 2.24
N PRO A 276 -22.60 -15.22 2.09
CA PRO A 276 -22.43 -16.20 1.03
C PRO A 276 -22.64 -15.61 -0.38
N ILE A 277 -23.54 -14.63 -0.53
CA ILE A 277 -23.79 -13.96 -1.83
C ILE A 277 -22.53 -13.18 -2.25
N SER A 278 -21.91 -12.46 -1.32
CA SER A 278 -20.64 -11.76 -1.58
C SER A 278 -19.51 -12.74 -1.93
N MET A 279 -19.42 -13.89 -1.25
CA MET A 279 -18.44 -14.93 -1.57
C MET A 279 -18.65 -15.51 -2.97
N GLU A 280 -19.90 -15.82 -3.35
CA GLU A 280 -20.24 -16.33 -4.68
C GLU A 280 -19.85 -15.33 -5.77
N ARG A 281 -20.22 -14.05 -5.61
CA ARG A 281 -19.85 -12.98 -6.57
C ARG A 281 -18.33 -12.81 -6.72
N ILE A 282 -17.57 -12.98 -5.63
CA ILE A 282 -16.11 -12.97 -5.66
C ILE A 282 -15.59 -14.17 -6.47
N GLY A 283 -16.16 -15.36 -6.27
CA GLY A 283 -15.86 -16.54 -7.07
C GLY A 283 -16.18 -16.36 -8.56
N GLU A 284 -17.35 -15.81 -8.89
CA GLU A 284 -17.78 -15.52 -10.26
C GLU A 284 -16.85 -14.52 -10.97
N ALA A 285 -16.28 -13.58 -10.22
CA ALA A 285 -15.30 -12.62 -10.73
C ALA A 285 -13.93 -13.24 -11.04
N GLY A 286 -13.74 -14.55 -10.78
CA GLY A 286 -12.50 -15.27 -10.99
C GLY A 286 -11.47 -15.04 -9.87
N LEU A 287 -11.94 -14.59 -8.70
CA LEU A 287 -11.16 -14.50 -7.47
C LEU A 287 -11.41 -15.74 -6.61
N ASN A 288 -10.57 -15.96 -5.60
CA ASN A 288 -10.66 -17.11 -4.70
C ASN A 288 -11.09 -16.63 -3.30
N PRO A 289 -12.38 -16.73 -2.94
CA PRO A 289 -12.87 -16.33 -1.64
C PRO A 289 -12.43 -17.33 -0.56
N PHE A 290 -11.78 -16.83 0.50
CA PHE A 290 -11.45 -17.58 1.71
C PHE A 290 -12.38 -17.13 2.84
N PRO A 291 -13.26 -18.02 3.34
CA PRO A 291 -14.17 -17.68 4.43
C PRO A 291 -13.41 -17.50 5.74
N VAL A 292 -13.77 -16.47 6.51
CA VAL A 292 -13.27 -16.21 7.86
C VAL A 292 -14.43 -15.87 8.79
N GLU A 293 -14.44 -16.45 9.99
CA GLU A 293 -15.39 -16.07 11.04
C GLU A 293 -15.03 -14.68 11.57
N TRP A 294 -15.94 -13.71 11.43
CA TRP A 294 -15.66 -12.32 11.79
C TRP A 294 -16.80 -11.64 12.55
N THR A 295 -17.51 -12.40 13.38
CA THR A 295 -18.75 -11.94 14.02
C THR A 295 -18.50 -10.89 15.12
N GLU A 296 -17.61 -11.15 16.07
CA GLU A 296 -17.37 -10.28 17.23
C GLU A 296 -16.64 -8.99 16.85
N PRO A 297 -15.56 -9.02 16.03
CA PRO A 297 -14.94 -7.78 15.57
C PRO A 297 -15.89 -6.90 14.74
N ARG A 298 -16.78 -7.53 13.96
CA ARG A 298 -17.79 -6.81 13.16
C ARG A 298 -18.79 -6.04 14.02
N LYS A 299 -19.20 -6.55 15.19
CA LYS A 299 -20.06 -5.82 16.15
C LYS A 299 -19.44 -4.49 16.58
N LEU A 300 -18.11 -4.46 16.70
CA LEU A 300 -17.33 -3.26 17.03
C LEU A 300 -17.00 -2.39 15.82
N GLY A 301 -17.47 -2.75 14.62
CA GLY A 301 -17.15 -2.06 13.38
C GLY A 301 -15.69 -2.22 12.93
N ILE A 302 -14.99 -3.26 13.40
CA ILE A 302 -13.59 -3.51 13.09
C ILE A 302 -13.48 -4.29 11.78
N SER A 303 -12.83 -3.69 10.79
CA SER A 303 -12.52 -4.38 9.54
C SER A 303 -11.31 -5.30 9.67
N MET A 304 -11.28 -6.39 8.91
CA MET A 304 -10.10 -7.25 8.75
C MET A 304 -8.87 -6.45 8.28
N ARG A 305 -9.08 -5.41 7.47
CA ARG A 305 -8.01 -4.56 6.96
C ARG A 305 -7.39 -3.66 8.02
N SER A 306 -8.19 -3.15 8.96
CA SER A 306 -7.74 -2.23 10.01
C SER A 306 -6.75 -2.88 10.99
N VAL A 307 -6.90 -4.19 11.23
CA VAL A 307 -6.05 -4.96 12.15
C VAL A 307 -4.76 -5.48 11.52
N CYS A 308 -4.67 -5.47 10.18
CA CYS A 308 -3.55 -5.99 9.43
C CYS A 308 -2.69 -4.87 8.82
N LEU A 309 -1.50 -4.63 9.35
CA LEU A 309 -0.50 -3.81 8.67
C LEU A 309 0.24 -4.65 7.63
N ILE A 310 -0.13 -4.47 6.36
CA ILE A 310 0.51 -5.17 5.24
C ILE A 310 1.83 -4.48 4.89
N ALA A 311 2.93 -5.20 5.05
CA ALA A 311 4.28 -4.76 4.72
C ALA A 311 4.85 -5.49 3.50
N ARG A 312 5.48 -4.78 2.56
CA ARG A 312 5.86 -5.32 1.24
C ARG A 312 7.29 -4.97 0.86
N PHE A 313 8.17 -5.94 0.71
CA PHE A 313 9.60 -5.69 0.48
C PHE A 313 10.07 -6.37 -0.81
N ALA A 314 10.86 -5.70 -1.65
CA ALA A 314 11.52 -6.38 -2.76
C ALA A 314 12.52 -7.43 -2.24
N ARG A 315 12.40 -8.69 -2.67
CA ARG A 315 13.37 -9.74 -2.33
C ARG A 315 14.71 -9.37 -2.98
N GLY A 316 15.68 -8.90 -2.19
CA GLY A 316 16.92 -8.30 -2.67
C GLY A 316 17.19 -6.89 -2.12
N SER A 317 16.20 -6.23 -1.52
CA SER A 317 16.43 -5.10 -0.61
C SER A 317 16.94 -5.59 0.76
N MET A 318 17.60 -6.75 0.84
CA MET A 318 18.36 -7.16 2.02
C MET A 318 19.66 -6.34 2.12
N SER A 319 19.53 -5.01 2.14
CA SER A 319 20.55 -4.12 2.65
C SER A 319 20.62 -4.35 4.16
N ALA A 320 21.41 -5.36 4.56
CA ALA A 320 22.25 -5.37 5.76
C ALA A 320 21.68 -4.65 7.00
N GLY A 321 20.58 -5.17 7.58
CA GLY A 321 19.96 -4.48 8.73
C GLY A 321 18.88 -5.21 9.51
N GLY A 322 18.69 -6.52 9.35
CA GLY A 322 17.69 -7.26 10.11
C GLY A 322 18.10 -8.71 10.32
N TYR A 323 18.28 -9.11 11.59
CA TYR A 323 18.53 -10.45 12.19
C TYR A 323 19.56 -11.41 11.57
N ALA A 324 19.92 -11.29 10.29
CA ALA A 324 21.00 -12.05 9.67
C ALA A 324 22.40 -11.50 10.03
N ASP A 325 22.49 -10.24 10.46
CA ASP A 325 23.75 -9.56 10.80
C ASP A 325 24.00 -9.42 12.32
N SER A 326 23.23 -10.08 13.18
CA SER A 326 23.40 -9.94 14.64
C SER A 326 24.68 -10.57 15.21
N ASP A 327 25.57 -11.15 14.38
CA ASP A 327 26.87 -11.66 14.82
C ASP A 327 28.01 -10.62 14.80
N GLY A 328 27.74 -9.35 14.46
CA GLY A 328 28.80 -8.34 14.36
C GLY A 328 28.46 -6.98 14.99
N HIS A 329 28.95 -6.72 16.19
CA HIS A 329 28.94 -5.40 16.87
C HIS A 329 29.65 -4.26 16.12
N ARG A 330 30.14 -4.45 14.87
CA ARG A 330 30.88 -3.45 14.08
C ARG A 330 30.03 -2.63 13.10
N ALA A 331 28.81 -3.05 12.73
CA ALA A 331 27.99 -2.32 11.76
C ALA A 331 27.25 -1.10 12.35
N ALA A 332 27.13 -1.01 13.67
CA ALA A 332 26.40 0.06 14.35
C ALA A 332 27.14 1.42 14.42
N SER A 333 28.41 1.49 14.00
CA SER A 333 29.24 2.69 14.15
C SER A 333 29.10 3.72 13.02
N PHE A 334 28.50 3.37 11.87
CA PHE A 334 28.46 4.26 10.68
C PHE A 334 27.17 5.09 10.52
N ASN A 335 26.09 4.79 11.24
CA ASN A 335 24.78 5.41 11.01
C ASN A 335 24.47 6.66 11.87
N TYR A 336 25.40 7.12 12.71
CA TYR A 336 25.10 8.17 13.71
C TYR A 336 25.44 9.62 13.34
N HIS A 337 25.86 9.91 12.10
CA HIS A 337 26.19 11.28 11.67
C HIS A 337 25.54 11.69 10.34
N SER A 338 24.23 11.92 10.32
CA SER A 338 23.50 12.31 9.11
C SER A 338 22.71 13.62 9.25
N ARG A 339 23.38 14.73 9.58
CA ARG A 339 22.75 16.07 9.48
C ARG A 339 23.01 16.76 8.13
N ASN A 340 23.99 16.29 7.35
CA ASN A 340 24.40 16.92 6.07
C ASN A 340 24.60 15.97 4.87
N ILE A 341 24.36 14.66 5.02
CA ILE A 341 24.56 13.67 3.94
C ILE A 341 23.59 13.90 2.77
N ALA A 342 22.34 14.26 3.04
CA ALA A 342 21.32 14.53 2.03
C ALA A 342 21.61 15.77 1.16
N LYS A 343 22.57 16.63 1.54
CA LYS A 343 22.97 17.82 0.78
C LYS A 343 24.06 17.53 -0.26
N ASN A 344 24.61 16.32 -0.27
CA ASN A 344 25.68 15.97 -1.19
C ASN A 344 25.13 15.50 -2.54
N SER A 345 24.93 16.45 -3.46
CA SER A 345 24.36 16.22 -4.81
C SER A 345 25.23 15.32 -5.70
N ARG A 346 26.48 15.07 -5.33
CA ARG A 346 27.33 14.05 -5.97
C ARG A 346 26.94 12.63 -5.57
N LEU A 347 26.48 12.44 -4.33
CA LEU A 347 26.11 11.14 -3.77
C LEU A 347 24.62 10.85 -3.87
N PHE A 348 23.74 11.85 -3.96
CA PHE A 348 22.30 11.65 -4.05
C PHE A 348 21.69 12.50 -5.18
N GLN A 349 20.89 11.88 -6.03
CA GLN A 349 20.07 12.54 -7.04
C GLN A 349 18.63 12.01 -6.90
N ASN A 350 17.65 12.92 -6.78
CA ASN A 350 16.23 12.58 -6.62
C ASN A 350 15.92 11.71 -5.38
N GLY A 351 16.64 11.89 -4.27
CA GLY A 351 16.44 11.08 -3.05
C GLY A 351 17.10 9.70 -3.11
N HIS A 352 17.68 9.29 -4.24
CA HIS A 352 18.40 8.04 -4.40
C HIS A 352 19.91 8.26 -4.50
N ARG A 353 20.71 7.32 -3.99
CA ARG A 353 22.17 7.38 -4.03
C ARG A 353 22.68 7.20 -5.47
N ARG A 354 23.54 8.10 -5.96
CA ARG A 354 24.00 8.19 -7.36
C ARG A 354 25.05 7.13 -7.73
N HIS A 355 25.92 6.76 -6.78
CA HIS A 355 26.90 5.67 -6.87
C HIS A 355 27.32 5.19 -5.48
N GLY A 356 27.45 3.87 -5.28
CA GLY A 356 28.00 3.23 -4.08
C GLY A 356 27.05 2.26 -3.37
N ASP A 357 27.36 0.96 -3.50
CA ASP A 357 26.92 -0.20 -2.69
C ASP A 357 25.43 -0.53 -2.57
N SER A 358 24.75 -0.69 -3.70
CA SER A 358 23.58 -1.59 -3.76
C SER A 358 23.98 -3.09 -3.87
N GLY A 359 25.28 -3.42 -3.89
CA GLY A 359 25.80 -4.79 -3.99
C GLY A 359 26.95 -5.16 -3.03
N GLY A 360 27.34 -4.25 -2.12
CA GLY A 360 28.61 -4.34 -1.39
C GLY A 360 28.90 -5.64 -0.62
N PRO A 361 27.94 -6.26 0.09
CA PRO A 361 28.22 -7.49 0.86
C PRO A 361 28.00 -8.77 0.06
N LEU A 362 26.90 -8.88 -0.68
CA LEU A 362 26.52 -10.12 -1.38
C LEU A 362 27.48 -10.44 -2.53
N GLU A 363 27.89 -9.43 -3.29
CA GLU A 363 28.81 -9.62 -4.40
C GLU A 363 30.23 -9.94 -3.91
N ALA A 364 30.60 -9.44 -2.72
CA ALA A 364 31.85 -9.80 -2.05
C ALA A 364 31.81 -11.23 -1.48
N GLN A 365 30.68 -11.68 -0.93
CA GLN A 365 30.47 -13.04 -0.40
C GLN A 365 30.37 -14.11 -1.49
N LEU A 366 29.81 -13.77 -2.65
CA LEU A 366 29.80 -14.65 -3.83
C LEU A 366 31.21 -14.77 -4.44
N ARG A 367 32.00 -13.69 -4.44
CA ARG A 367 33.40 -13.70 -4.91
C ARG A 367 34.35 -14.38 -3.92
N SER A 368 34.07 -14.36 -2.61
CA SER A 368 34.87 -15.05 -1.59
C SER A 368 34.62 -16.56 -1.56
N GLY A 369 33.58 -17.06 -2.24
CA GLY A 369 33.23 -18.48 -2.27
C GLY A 369 32.57 -18.98 -0.97
N GLU A 370 32.15 -18.08 -0.08
CA GLU A 370 31.49 -18.41 1.18
C GLU A 370 30.03 -18.85 0.99
N LEU A 371 29.40 -18.43 -0.10
CA LEU A 371 28.04 -18.84 -0.49
C LEU A 371 28.07 -19.68 -1.77
N PRO A 372 27.32 -20.80 -1.84
CA PRO A 372 27.16 -21.55 -3.07
C PRO A 372 26.48 -20.68 -4.14
N GLU A 373 26.92 -20.81 -5.39
CA GLU A 373 26.36 -20.04 -6.52
C GLU A 373 24.83 -20.16 -6.55
N PRO A 374 24.09 -19.04 -6.72
CA PRO A 374 22.64 -19.08 -6.73
C PRO A 374 22.16 -19.94 -7.89
N VAL A 375 21.52 -21.07 -7.57
CA VAL A 375 20.88 -21.93 -8.55
C VAL A 375 19.71 -21.17 -9.17
N TYR A 376 19.90 -20.70 -10.41
CA TYR A 376 18.83 -20.10 -11.20
C TYR A 376 17.76 -21.14 -11.53
N GLN A 377 16.73 -21.26 -10.68
CA GLN A 377 15.53 -21.98 -11.04
C GLN A 377 14.74 -21.15 -12.05
N ARG A 378 14.48 -21.72 -13.23
CA ARG A 378 13.57 -21.10 -14.21
C ARG A 378 12.19 -20.99 -13.57
N PRO A 379 11.46 -19.87 -13.76
CA PRO A 379 10.11 -19.74 -13.22
C PRO A 379 9.24 -20.91 -13.71
N PRO A 380 8.47 -21.57 -12.83
CA PRO A 380 7.60 -22.67 -13.21
C PRO A 380 6.62 -22.21 -14.30
N ARG A 381 6.57 -22.96 -15.41
CA ARG A 381 5.63 -22.70 -16.51
C ARG A 381 4.24 -23.16 -16.07
N TYR A 382 3.47 -22.29 -15.44
CA TYR A 382 2.04 -22.54 -15.26
C TYR A 382 1.31 -22.37 -16.60
N ALA A 383 0.34 -23.25 -16.86
CA ALA A 383 -0.57 -23.09 -17.98
C ALA A 383 -1.32 -21.74 -17.87
N PRO A 384 -1.55 -21.02 -18.99
CA PRO A 384 -2.32 -19.80 -18.95
C PRO A 384 -3.74 -20.07 -18.42
N PRO A 385 -4.30 -19.19 -17.57
CA PRO A 385 -5.67 -19.35 -17.10
C PRO A 385 -6.65 -19.30 -18.27
N MET A 386 -7.54 -20.29 -18.34
CA MET A 386 -8.68 -20.29 -19.25
C MET A 386 -9.62 -19.14 -18.88
N HIS A 387 -9.50 -18.01 -19.56
CA HIS A 387 -10.52 -16.97 -19.53
C HIS A 387 -11.81 -17.53 -20.16
N ARG A 388 -12.75 -18.00 -19.34
CA ARG A 388 -14.14 -18.13 -19.79
C ARG A 388 -14.76 -16.74 -19.68
N SER A 389 -15.30 -16.25 -20.79
CA SER A 389 -16.21 -15.11 -20.80
C SER A 389 -17.49 -15.51 -20.08
N GLY A 390 -17.49 -15.43 -18.75
CA GLY A 390 -18.71 -15.50 -17.95
C GLY A 390 -19.65 -14.36 -18.38
N GLY A 391 -20.93 -14.68 -18.52
CA GLY A 391 -21.95 -13.79 -19.09
C GLY A 391 -21.97 -12.43 -18.42
N LEU A 392 -21.50 -11.43 -19.16
CA LEU A 392 -21.62 -10.02 -18.81
C LEU A 392 -23.07 -9.59 -19.07
N VAL A 393 -23.76 -9.11 -18.03
CA VAL A 393 -24.89 -8.21 -18.24
C VAL A 393 -24.30 -6.91 -18.80
N ASN A 394 -24.54 -6.65 -20.08
CA ASN A 394 -24.19 -5.37 -20.70
C ASN A 394 -25.04 -4.27 -20.06
N SER A 395 -24.41 -3.14 -19.74
CA SER A 395 -25.04 -1.97 -19.13
C SER A 395 -26.01 -1.20 -20.05
N ASN A 396 -26.67 -1.87 -20.99
CA ASN A 396 -27.54 -1.27 -22.01
C ASN A 396 -28.90 -1.99 -22.15
N GLU A 397 -29.53 -2.38 -21.04
CA GLU A 397 -30.98 -2.56 -21.03
C GLU A 397 -31.60 -1.35 -20.31
N LYS A 398 -32.02 -0.39 -21.12
CA LYS A 398 -33.12 0.50 -20.78
C LYS A 398 -34.40 -0.24 -21.17
N ASP A 399 -35.44 -0.08 -20.36
CA ASP A 399 -36.83 -0.47 -20.64
C ASP A 399 -37.25 -0.21 -22.09
#